data_AF-A0A1S9B632-F1
#
_entry.id   AF-A0A1S9B632-F1
#
_cell.length_a   1.000
_cell.length_b   1.000
_cell.length_c   1.000
_cell.angle_alpha   90.00
_cell.angle_beta   90.00
_cell.angle_gamma   90.00
#
_symmetry.space_group_name_H-M   'P 1'
#
loop_
_entity.id
_entity.type
_entity.pdbx_description
1 polymer ?
#
loop_
_entity_poly.entity_id
_entity_poly.type
_entity_poly.pdbx_seq_one_letter_code
_entity_poly.pdbx_strand_id
1 'polypeptide(L)'
;MLVGKLETRVITGPSYTALNSRQQKPSNFARNLLVSTTQAAELSFNPYPNPPMTPTNLEATPCKSVQELLERYSAIAYDKQNDLFEVIGENDWSFDMAAGTISFGPALVFPVQILGTFSHSSESWLWAWANTQSGIPKQLLEQALQLKAYGEQQEIDLLKHDAVDAEEDDLHLIGAIASGMFDASGYYLADYGQGVMLITVKSPLIDQHRKHDVARLLHAFPEAISFYEMHHRPAFISYATLKGYTVAEQADTVTATGAGGSLTATFDDLGRLSNLTGSSGK
;
A
#
# COMPACT_ATOMS: atom_id res chain seq x y z
N MET A 1 2.19 -45.05 5.64
CA MET A 1 1.92 -43.77 6.32
C MET A 1 2.39 -42.69 5.36
N LEU A 2 1.47 -42.13 4.58
CA LEU A 2 1.75 -41.10 3.58
C LEU A 2 1.73 -39.74 4.28
N VAL A 3 2.86 -39.03 4.25
CA VAL A 3 2.96 -37.63 4.68
C VAL A 3 2.47 -36.79 3.49
N GLY A 4 1.32 -36.14 3.67
CA GLY A 4 0.75 -35.23 2.67
C GLY A 4 1.60 -33.97 2.55
N LYS A 5 1.99 -33.63 1.32
CA LYS A 5 2.54 -32.32 0.99
C LYS A 5 1.46 -31.26 1.20
N LEU A 6 1.75 -30.26 2.02
CA LEU A 6 1.02 -29.00 2.06
C LEU A 6 1.38 -28.25 0.77
N GLU A 7 0.42 -28.07 -0.13
CA GLU A 7 0.52 -27.12 -1.23
C GLU A 7 0.27 -25.71 -0.68
N THR A 8 1.34 -24.99 -0.36
CA THR A 8 1.29 -23.53 -0.24
C THR A 8 1.11 -22.98 -1.65
N ARG A 9 -0.10 -22.51 -1.99
CA ARG A 9 -0.27 -21.67 -3.19
C ARG A 9 0.49 -20.37 -2.96
N VAL A 10 1.48 -20.13 -3.80
CA VAL A 10 2.14 -18.82 -3.91
C VAL A 10 1.07 -17.84 -4.39
N ILE A 11 0.74 -16.84 -3.56
CA ILE A 11 -0.10 -15.72 -3.99
C ILE A 11 0.79 -14.89 -4.89
N THR A 12 0.50 -14.86 -6.19
CA THR A 12 1.24 -13.99 -7.13
C THR A 12 0.75 -12.56 -6.97
N GLY A 13 1.67 -11.60 -6.92
CA GLY A 13 1.33 -10.18 -6.90
C GLY A 13 0.57 -9.69 -8.16
N PRO A 14 0.02 -8.47 -8.14
CA PRO A 14 -0.60 -7.87 -9.31
C PRO A 14 0.43 -7.56 -10.40
N SER A 15 0.02 -7.63 -11.68
CA SER A 15 0.91 -7.34 -12.82
C SER A 15 1.63 -6.00 -12.67
N TYR A 16 2.95 -6.06 -12.42
CA TYR A 16 3.81 -4.92 -12.18
C TYR A 16 3.81 -3.98 -13.37
N THR A 17 3.91 -4.50 -14.59
CA THR A 17 3.90 -3.66 -15.80
C THR A 17 2.64 -2.80 -15.89
N ALA A 18 1.47 -3.34 -15.50
CA ALA A 18 0.22 -2.60 -15.63
C ALA A 18 0.06 -1.52 -14.55
N LEU A 19 0.42 -1.79 -13.29
CA LEU A 19 0.36 -0.81 -12.20
C LEU A 19 1.53 0.19 -12.23
N ASN A 20 2.72 -0.25 -12.62
CA ASN A 20 3.95 0.55 -12.68
C ASN A 20 4.08 1.37 -13.97
N SER A 21 3.38 1.01 -15.07
CA SER A 21 3.29 1.87 -16.26
C SER A 21 2.69 3.26 -15.96
N ARG A 22 1.92 3.37 -14.88
CA ARG A 22 1.40 4.64 -14.36
C ARG A 22 2.38 5.34 -13.40
N GLN A 23 3.44 4.67 -12.93
CA GLN A 23 4.40 5.18 -11.95
C GLN A 23 5.72 5.69 -12.54
N GLN A 24 6.16 5.27 -13.73
CA GLN A 24 7.54 5.57 -14.16
C GLN A 24 7.78 5.93 -15.63
N LYS A 25 8.64 6.93 -15.81
CA LYS A 25 9.80 6.86 -16.73
C LYS A 25 11.09 6.82 -15.90
N PRO A 26 12.16 6.13 -16.36
CA PRO A 26 13.41 6.02 -15.62
C PRO A 26 14.07 7.39 -15.41
N SER A 27 14.41 7.69 -14.15
CA SER A 27 15.19 8.87 -13.77
C SER A 27 16.67 8.67 -14.16
N ASN A 28 17.25 9.67 -14.83
CA ASN A 28 18.68 9.73 -15.15
C ASN A 28 19.53 10.14 -13.94
N PHE A 29 19.31 9.60 -12.73
CA PHE A 29 20.19 9.92 -11.61
C PHE A 29 20.17 8.86 -10.49
N ALA A 30 21.03 7.84 -10.62
CA ALA A 30 21.46 7.01 -9.51
C ALA A 30 23.00 7.08 -9.41
N ARG A 31 23.51 8.23 -8.97
CA ARG A 31 24.88 8.33 -8.44
C ARG A 31 24.82 9.10 -7.14
N ASN A 32 24.80 8.30 -6.05
CA ASN A 32 25.27 8.59 -4.69
C ASN A 32 24.33 7.97 -3.63
N LEU A 33 24.06 6.68 -3.72
CA LEU A 33 24.07 5.86 -2.51
C LEU A 33 25.50 5.32 -2.39
N LEU A 34 26.15 5.58 -1.25
CA LEU A 34 27.60 5.45 -0.96
C LEU A 34 28.39 6.75 -1.20
N VAL A 35 28.46 7.63 -0.20
CA VAL A 35 29.69 8.10 0.49
C VAL A 35 29.27 9.07 1.63
N SER A 36 29.82 8.82 2.81
CA SER A 36 29.56 9.48 4.10
C SER A 36 30.26 10.85 4.25
N THR A 37 29.67 11.81 4.98
CA THR A 37 30.16 12.37 6.28
C THR A 37 29.63 13.78 6.62
N THR A 38 29.06 13.87 7.83
CA THR A 38 29.16 14.96 8.85
C THR A 38 28.71 16.40 8.54
N GLN A 39 27.64 16.87 9.20
CA GLN A 39 27.69 17.75 10.39
C GLN A 39 26.27 18.00 10.93
N ALA A 40 26.01 17.52 12.15
CA ALA A 40 24.75 17.75 12.85
C ALA A 40 24.69 19.19 13.39
N ALA A 41 23.64 19.92 13.03
CA ALA A 41 23.17 21.08 13.77
C ALA A 41 21.86 20.68 14.46
N GLU A 42 21.88 20.62 15.79
CA GLU A 42 20.69 20.44 16.60
C GLU A 42 19.78 21.67 16.44
N LEU A 43 18.68 21.49 15.71
CA LEU A 43 17.52 22.36 15.81
C LEU A 43 16.34 21.49 16.26
N SER A 44 15.95 21.67 17.52
CA SER A 44 14.79 21.05 18.13
C SER A 44 13.52 21.63 17.51
N PHE A 45 13.09 21.05 16.39
CA PHE A 45 11.72 21.17 15.93
C PHE A 45 11.04 19.81 16.14
N ASN A 46 10.04 19.78 17.02
CA ASN A 46 9.18 18.62 17.22
C ASN A 46 7.87 18.85 16.42
N PRO A 47 7.74 18.36 15.18
CA PRO A 47 6.54 18.58 14.37
C PRO A 47 5.36 17.66 14.71
N TYR A 48 5.48 16.75 15.69
CA TYR A 48 4.44 15.76 15.98
C TYR A 48 3.91 15.88 17.42
N PRO A 49 2.77 16.56 17.65
CA PRO A 49 2.10 16.57 18.95
C PRO A 49 1.13 15.40 19.15
N ASN A 50 1.12 14.39 18.28
CA ASN A 50 0.19 13.26 18.42
C ASN A 50 0.92 11.96 18.82
N PRO A 51 0.36 11.17 19.77
CA PRO A 51 0.87 9.84 20.09
C PRO A 51 0.81 8.93 18.84
N PRO A 52 1.54 7.80 18.79
CA PRO A 52 1.46 6.86 17.68
C PRO A 52 -0.02 6.55 17.42
N MET A 53 -0.49 6.86 16.22
CA MET A 53 -1.83 6.52 15.79
C MET A 53 -1.93 5.00 15.82
N THR A 54 -2.62 4.48 16.84
CA THR A 54 -3.08 3.10 16.90
C THR A 54 -3.95 2.84 15.66
N PRO A 55 -3.86 1.65 15.02
CA PRO A 55 -4.64 1.33 13.84
C PRO A 55 -6.12 1.68 14.06
N THR A 56 -6.60 2.62 13.27
CA THR A 56 -7.87 3.29 13.49
C THR A 56 -9.01 2.31 13.20
N ASN A 57 -9.73 1.89 14.24
CA ASN A 57 -11.09 1.32 14.26
C ASN A 57 -11.44 0.12 13.34
N LEU A 58 -10.52 -0.42 12.53
CA LEU A 58 -10.64 -1.70 11.82
C LEU A 58 -10.05 -2.89 12.60
N GLU A 59 -9.59 -2.65 13.83
CA GLU A 59 -9.04 -3.65 14.76
C GLU A 59 -10.09 -4.60 15.36
N ALA A 60 -11.34 -4.60 14.90
CA ALA A 60 -12.34 -5.54 15.42
C ALA A 60 -11.96 -7.01 15.14
N THR A 61 -11.16 -7.28 14.10
CA THR A 61 -10.59 -8.61 13.85
C THR A 61 -9.23 -8.51 13.14
N PRO A 62 -8.13 -8.96 13.77
CA PRO A 62 -6.81 -8.95 13.13
C PRO A 62 -6.76 -9.92 11.96
N CYS A 63 -6.24 -9.47 10.82
CA CYS A 63 -5.91 -10.34 9.69
C CYS A 63 -4.84 -11.36 10.10
N LYS A 64 -5.00 -12.60 9.65
CA LYS A 64 -4.11 -13.74 9.97
C LYS A 64 -3.27 -14.21 8.79
N SER A 65 -3.43 -13.60 7.62
CA SER A 65 -2.73 -13.99 6.40
C SER A 65 -2.52 -12.79 5.47
N VAL A 66 -1.59 -12.95 4.52
CA VAL A 66 -1.40 -11.99 3.42
C VAL A 66 -2.68 -11.83 2.61
N GLN A 67 -3.41 -12.92 2.38
CA GLN A 67 -4.68 -12.92 1.66
C GLN A 67 -5.73 -12.01 2.33
N GLU A 68 -5.90 -12.13 3.65
CA GLU A 68 -6.83 -11.29 4.40
C GLU A 68 -6.38 -9.82 4.44
N LEU A 69 -5.07 -9.55 4.46
CA LEU A 69 -4.53 -8.19 4.38
C LEU A 69 -4.79 -7.57 3.00
N LEU A 70 -4.61 -8.35 1.93
CA LEU A 70 -4.91 -7.93 0.56
C LEU A 70 -6.39 -7.63 0.37
N GLU A 71 -7.28 -8.53 0.82
CA GLU A 71 -8.72 -8.29 0.77
C GLU A 71 -9.10 -7.02 1.54
N ARG A 72 -8.45 -6.78 2.69
CA ARG A 72 -8.73 -5.59 3.48
C ARG A 72 -8.27 -4.30 2.81
N TYR A 73 -7.08 -4.30 2.21
CA TYR A 73 -6.37 -3.05 1.90
C TYR A 73 -6.11 -2.80 0.41
N SER A 74 -6.13 -3.81 -0.46
CA SER A 74 -5.73 -3.64 -1.87
C SER A 74 -6.63 -2.69 -2.66
N ALA A 75 -7.95 -2.81 -2.49
CA ALA A 75 -8.90 -1.95 -3.20
C ALA A 75 -8.83 -0.48 -2.75
N ILE A 76 -8.69 -0.21 -1.44
CA ILE A 76 -8.47 1.16 -0.96
C ILE A 76 -7.10 1.68 -1.41
N ALA A 77 -6.06 0.84 -1.41
CA ALA A 77 -4.74 1.25 -1.86
C ALA A 77 -4.76 1.60 -3.36
N TYR A 78 -5.38 0.78 -4.20
CA TYR A 78 -5.56 1.07 -5.62
C TYR A 78 -6.31 2.39 -5.85
N ASP A 79 -7.41 2.60 -5.11
CA ASP A 79 -8.12 3.87 -5.13
C ASP A 79 -7.16 5.03 -4.78
N LYS A 80 -6.41 4.87 -3.69
CA LYS A 80 -5.49 5.89 -3.22
C LYS A 80 -4.33 6.19 -4.18
N GLN A 81 -3.84 5.19 -4.90
CA GLN A 81 -2.79 5.34 -5.90
C GLN A 81 -3.22 6.24 -7.06
N ASN A 82 -4.48 6.17 -7.49
CA ASN A 82 -4.95 7.05 -8.55
C ASN A 82 -4.97 8.52 -8.12
N ASP A 83 -5.34 8.83 -6.87
CA ASP A 83 -5.28 10.20 -6.37
C ASP A 83 -3.83 10.69 -6.26
N LEU A 84 -2.91 9.83 -5.81
CA LEU A 84 -1.48 10.13 -5.79
C LEU A 84 -0.98 10.47 -7.20
N PHE A 85 -1.32 9.66 -8.22
CA PHE A 85 -0.90 9.88 -9.61
C PHE A 85 -1.50 11.14 -10.22
N GLU A 86 -2.75 11.46 -9.90
CA GLU A 86 -3.38 12.71 -10.34
C GLU A 86 -2.63 13.94 -9.78
N VAL A 87 -2.10 13.84 -8.55
CA VAL A 87 -1.33 14.92 -7.91
C VAL A 87 0.09 15.02 -8.43
N ILE A 88 0.83 13.92 -8.53
CA ILE A 88 2.25 13.95 -8.92
C ILE A 88 2.43 14.10 -10.44
N GLY A 89 1.44 13.71 -11.24
CA GLY A 89 1.49 13.79 -12.70
C GLY A 89 2.67 13.02 -13.29
N GLU A 90 3.31 13.60 -14.30
CA GLU A 90 4.47 13.01 -15.00
C GLU A 90 5.83 13.46 -14.42
N ASN A 91 5.85 14.04 -13.21
CA ASN A 91 7.08 14.57 -12.63
C ASN A 91 8.05 13.46 -12.23
N ASP A 92 9.34 13.68 -12.51
CA ASP A 92 10.40 12.82 -11.99
C ASP A 92 10.49 12.91 -10.46
N TRP A 93 10.91 11.81 -9.84
CA TRP A 93 11.06 11.73 -8.40
C TRP A 93 12.51 12.00 -7.95
N SER A 94 12.66 12.57 -6.75
CA SER A 94 13.93 12.68 -6.03
C SER A 94 13.72 12.32 -4.57
N PHE A 95 14.71 11.69 -3.94
CA PHE A 95 14.62 11.27 -2.54
C PHE A 95 15.70 11.95 -1.70
N ASP A 96 15.28 12.56 -0.58
CA ASP A 96 16.16 13.11 0.44
C ASP A 96 16.00 12.29 1.73
N MET A 97 16.99 11.42 1.99
CA MET A 97 17.01 10.55 3.16
C MET A 97 17.21 11.32 4.46
N ALA A 98 17.94 12.44 4.44
CA ALA A 98 18.20 13.23 5.64
C ALA A 98 16.93 14.00 6.04
N ALA A 99 16.22 14.58 5.07
CA ALA A 99 14.95 15.23 5.29
C ALA A 99 13.79 14.23 5.49
N GLY A 100 13.94 12.99 5.01
CA GLY A 100 12.88 11.98 5.09
C GLY A 100 11.75 12.24 4.11
N THR A 101 12.08 12.72 2.90
CA THR A 101 11.07 13.15 1.92
C THR A 101 11.32 12.61 0.53
N ILE A 102 10.24 12.39 -0.21
CA ILE A 102 10.26 12.24 -1.67
C ILE A 102 9.69 13.52 -2.30
N SER A 103 10.29 13.98 -3.39
CA SER A 103 9.81 15.12 -4.15
C SER A 103 9.52 14.78 -5.61
N PHE A 104 8.53 15.49 -6.17
CA PHE A 104 8.09 15.41 -7.56
C PHE A 104 8.13 16.82 -8.14
N GLY A 105 9.31 17.24 -8.60
CA GLY A 105 9.59 18.65 -8.87
C GLY A 105 9.68 19.51 -7.59
N PRO A 106 9.77 20.85 -7.72
CA PRO A 106 10.07 21.74 -6.59
C PRO A 106 8.89 22.02 -5.65
N ALA A 107 7.65 21.77 -6.09
CA ALA A 107 6.43 22.14 -5.34
C ALA A 107 5.82 20.98 -4.57
N LEU A 108 6.11 19.74 -4.95
CA LEU A 108 5.53 18.54 -4.36
C LEU A 108 6.62 17.84 -3.56
N VAL A 109 6.63 18.04 -2.25
CA VAL A 109 7.56 17.38 -1.32
C VAL A 109 6.74 16.74 -0.22
N PHE A 110 6.92 15.44 -0.03
CA PHE A 110 6.11 14.66 0.89
C PHE A 110 6.97 13.87 1.88
N PRO A 111 6.58 13.81 3.17
CA PRO A 111 7.23 12.95 4.13
C PRO A 111 6.94 11.48 3.81
N VAL A 112 7.89 10.60 4.15
CA VAL A 112 7.81 9.18 3.82
C VAL A 112 8.12 8.27 4.99
N GLN A 113 7.75 7.00 4.83
CA GLN A 113 8.31 5.88 5.58
C GLN A 113 8.89 4.89 4.58
N ILE A 114 10.06 4.33 4.88
CA ILE A 114 10.74 3.34 4.04
C ILE A 114 10.33 1.95 4.50
N LEU A 115 9.76 1.16 3.60
CA LEU A 115 9.38 -0.21 3.91
C LEU A 115 10.54 -1.17 3.66
N GLY A 116 11.26 -0.99 2.56
CA GLY A 116 12.37 -1.86 2.18
C GLY A 116 12.79 -1.65 0.73
N THR A 117 13.63 -2.57 0.27
CA THR A 117 14.22 -2.51 -1.07
C THR A 117 14.14 -3.87 -1.76
N PHE A 118 13.78 -3.83 -3.02
CA PHE A 118 13.87 -4.95 -3.95
C PHE A 118 15.18 -4.88 -4.73
N SER A 119 15.82 -6.04 -4.95
CA SER A 119 17.00 -6.17 -5.82
C SER A 119 16.62 -6.92 -7.09
N HIS A 120 16.75 -6.28 -8.26
CA HIS A 120 16.53 -6.97 -9.54
C HIS A 120 17.55 -8.09 -9.77
N SER A 121 18.77 -7.94 -9.23
CA SER A 121 19.84 -8.91 -9.47
C SER A 121 19.66 -10.23 -8.71
N SER A 122 18.99 -10.18 -7.56
CA SER A 122 18.80 -11.33 -6.67
C SER A 122 17.34 -11.73 -6.50
N GLU A 123 16.41 -11.03 -7.17
CA GLU A 123 14.96 -11.28 -7.11
C GLU A 123 14.48 -11.46 -5.66
N SER A 124 14.89 -10.50 -4.81
CA SER A 124 14.68 -10.60 -3.37
C SER A 124 14.25 -9.27 -2.78
N TRP A 125 13.29 -9.33 -1.87
CA TRP A 125 12.87 -8.23 -1.02
C TRP A 125 13.64 -8.24 0.30
N LEU A 126 14.23 -7.10 0.67
CA LEU A 126 14.87 -6.87 1.96
C LEU A 126 14.12 -5.76 2.70
N TRP A 127 13.59 -6.08 3.87
CA TRP A 127 12.91 -5.09 4.70
C TRP A 127 13.88 -4.05 5.27
N ALA A 128 13.40 -2.81 5.41
CA ALA A 128 14.23 -1.68 5.83
C ALA A 128 14.82 -1.87 7.25
N TRP A 129 14.12 -2.59 8.14
CA TRP A 129 14.64 -2.90 9.48
C TRP A 129 15.88 -3.81 9.44
N ALA A 130 16.02 -4.64 8.40
CA ALA A 130 17.13 -5.56 8.23
C ALA A 130 18.33 -4.90 7.52
N ASN A 131 18.09 -3.79 6.82
CA ASN A 131 19.13 -3.06 6.09
C ASN A 131 19.98 -2.16 6.99
N THR A 132 20.64 -2.75 8.00
CA THR A 132 21.37 -2.02 9.05
C THR A 132 22.59 -1.24 8.55
N GLN A 133 23.10 -1.56 7.35
CA GLN A 133 24.28 -0.92 6.76
C GLN A 133 23.95 0.32 5.93
N SER A 134 22.66 0.54 5.60
CA SER A 134 22.21 1.66 4.76
C SER A 134 22.22 3.02 5.47
N GLY A 135 22.30 3.04 6.80
CA GLY A 135 22.23 4.28 7.58
C GLY A 135 20.85 4.95 7.56
N ILE A 136 19.78 4.20 7.26
CA ILE A 136 18.41 4.73 7.30
C ILE A 136 18.10 5.28 8.71
N PRO A 137 17.70 6.56 8.84
CA PRO A 137 17.28 7.12 10.12
C PRO A 137 16.10 6.37 10.73
N LYS A 138 16.12 6.13 12.05
CA LYS A 138 15.06 5.38 12.77
C LYS A 138 13.65 5.93 12.54
N GLN A 139 13.52 7.25 12.39
CA GLN A 139 12.24 7.92 12.11
C GLN A 139 11.61 7.52 10.76
N LEU A 140 12.37 6.91 9.85
CA LEU A 140 11.86 6.43 8.56
C LEU A 140 11.51 4.93 8.58
N LEU A 141 11.73 4.25 9.70
CA LEU A 141 11.54 2.79 9.84
C LEU A 141 10.27 2.43 10.63
N GLU A 142 9.48 3.40 11.08
CA GLU A 142 8.41 3.17 12.05
C GLU A 142 7.36 2.19 11.51
N GLN A 143 6.90 2.41 10.28
CA GLN A 143 5.93 1.52 9.64
C GLN A 143 6.48 0.13 9.35
N ALA A 144 7.75 0.02 8.93
CA ALA A 144 8.38 -1.26 8.69
C ALA A 144 8.47 -2.06 10.00
N LEU A 145 8.90 -1.43 11.10
CA LEU A 145 8.95 -2.06 12.42
C LEU A 145 7.58 -2.46 12.95
N GLN A 146 6.53 -1.66 12.68
CA GLN A 146 5.15 -2.01 13.04
C GLN A 146 4.62 -3.19 12.23
N LEU A 147 4.91 -3.25 10.93
CA LEU A 147 4.60 -4.43 10.10
C LEU A 147 5.32 -5.67 10.61
N LYS A 148 6.59 -5.54 11.03
CA LYS A 148 7.34 -6.63 11.66
C LYS A 148 6.65 -7.17 12.89
N ALA A 149 6.33 -6.29 13.84
CA ALA A 149 5.64 -6.67 15.07
C ALA A 149 4.28 -7.32 14.79
N TYR A 150 3.55 -6.81 13.79
CA TYR A 150 2.30 -7.41 13.34
C TYR A 150 2.51 -8.82 12.75
N GLY A 151 3.50 -8.98 11.87
CA GLY A 151 3.87 -10.25 11.26
C GLY A 151 4.26 -11.30 12.28
N GLU A 152 5.06 -10.93 13.28
CA GLU A 152 5.44 -11.80 14.40
C GLU A 152 4.21 -12.19 15.23
N GLN A 153 3.32 -11.25 15.54
CA GLN A 153 2.12 -11.54 16.34
C GLN A 153 1.10 -12.43 15.61
N GLN A 154 0.97 -12.27 14.30
CA GLN A 154 0.00 -13.01 13.47
C GLN A 154 0.62 -14.21 12.74
N GLU A 155 1.92 -14.47 12.92
CA GLU A 155 2.70 -15.52 12.25
C GLU A 155 2.71 -15.42 10.71
N ILE A 156 2.72 -14.20 10.17
CA ILE A 156 2.73 -13.94 8.72
C ILE A 156 4.19 -13.88 8.22
N ASP A 157 4.63 -14.92 7.50
CA ASP A 157 6.01 -15.11 7.04
C ASP A 157 6.58 -13.88 6.28
N LEU A 158 5.81 -13.35 5.32
CA LEU A 158 6.18 -12.16 4.54
C LEU A 158 6.55 -10.96 5.43
N LEU A 159 5.89 -10.83 6.58
CA LEU A 159 6.02 -9.68 7.47
C LEU A 159 6.94 -9.93 8.66
N LYS A 160 7.53 -11.12 8.84
CA LYS A 160 8.39 -11.40 10.01
C LYS A 160 9.83 -11.79 9.65
N HIS A 161 10.07 -12.20 8.41
CA HIS A 161 11.42 -12.50 7.93
C HIS A 161 12.11 -11.25 7.40
N ASP A 162 13.42 -11.15 7.63
CA ASP A 162 14.23 -10.00 7.24
C ASP A 162 14.30 -9.82 5.72
N ALA A 163 14.39 -10.93 5.00
CA ALA A 163 14.37 -10.99 3.55
C ALA A 163 13.56 -12.18 3.07
N VAL A 164 12.96 -12.05 1.89
CA VAL A 164 12.23 -13.10 1.19
C VAL A 164 12.53 -13.03 -0.30
N ASP A 165 12.45 -14.15 -0.99
CA ASP A 165 12.40 -14.16 -2.45
C ASP A 165 11.11 -13.43 -2.88
N ALA A 166 11.20 -12.61 -3.91
CA ALA A 166 10.10 -11.78 -4.37
C ALA A 166 10.21 -11.49 -5.87
N GLU A 167 9.07 -11.23 -6.50
CA GLU A 167 9.00 -10.66 -7.84
C GLU A 167 8.61 -9.18 -7.77
N GLU A 168 8.75 -8.46 -8.88
CA GLU A 168 8.37 -7.03 -8.94
C GLU A 168 6.87 -6.82 -8.63
N ASP A 169 6.03 -7.78 -9.03
CA ASP A 169 4.59 -7.81 -8.76
C ASP A 169 4.30 -7.78 -7.23
N ASP A 170 5.15 -8.40 -6.41
CA ASP A 170 4.97 -8.45 -4.95
C ASP A 170 5.14 -7.08 -4.28
N LEU A 171 5.82 -6.14 -4.92
CA LEU A 171 6.05 -4.80 -4.36
C LEU A 171 4.74 -4.01 -4.23
N HIS A 172 3.84 -4.16 -5.20
CA HIS A 172 2.51 -3.54 -5.14
C HIS A 172 1.63 -4.18 -4.07
N LEU A 173 1.80 -5.48 -3.80
CA LEU A 173 1.15 -6.17 -2.68
C LEU A 173 1.63 -5.59 -1.35
N ILE A 174 2.94 -5.49 -1.14
CA ILE A 174 3.52 -4.95 0.11
C ILE A 174 3.08 -3.49 0.30
N GLY A 175 3.17 -2.68 -0.75
CA GLY A 175 2.78 -1.27 -0.72
C GLY A 175 1.29 -1.08 -0.45
N ALA A 176 0.44 -1.93 -1.01
CA ALA A 176 -1.00 -1.89 -0.76
C ALA A 176 -1.34 -2.21 0.70
N ILE A 177 -0.75 -3.26 1.26
CA ILE A 177 -0.94 -3.64 2.66
C ILE A 177 -0.51 -2.50 3.59
N ALA A 178 0.70 -1.98 3.40
CA ALA A 178 1.25 -0.93 4.25
C ALA A 178 0.44 0.37 4.15
N SER A 179 0.13 0.82 2.93
CA SER A 179 -0.62 2.07 2.73
C SER A 179 -2.05 2.01 3.27
N GLY A 180 -2.71 0.85 3.21
CA GLY A 180 -4.00 0.64 3.84
C GLY A 180 -3.92 0.57 5.37
N MET A 181 -2.99 -0.23 5.90
CA MET A 181 -2.83 -0.44 7.35
C MET A 181 -2.51 0.86 8.10
N PHE A 182 -1.67 1.72 7.53
CA PHE A 182 -1.22 2.97 8.18
C PHE A 182 -2.00 4.21 7.73
N ASP A 183 -3.11 4.02 7.01
CA ASP A 183 -3.84 5.10 6.36
C ASP A 183 -2.91 6.09 5.61
N ALA A 184 -1.90 5.58 4.92
CA ALA A 184 -1.04 6.42 4.10
C ALA A 184 -1.84 7.07 2.97
N SER A 185 -1.35 8.19 2.44
CA SER A 185 -1.94 8.80 1.25
C SER A 185 -1.66 7.99 -0.02
N GLY A 186 -0.66 7.13 0.00
CA GLY A 186 -0.33 6.21 -1.08
C GLY A 186 1.01 5.55 -0.80
N TYR A 187 1.50 4.80 -1.77
CA TYR A 187 2.85 4.25 -1.78
C TYR A 187 3.51 4.51 -3.13
N TYR A 188 4.84 4.47 -3.16
CA TYR A 188 5.59 4.72 -4.37
C TYR A 188 6.75 3.74 -4.52
N LEU A 189 6.93 3.23 -5.74
CA LEU A 189 8.04 2.37 -6.13
C LEU A 189 9.11 3.24 -6.79
N ALA A 190 10.12 3.62 -6.01
CA ALA A 190 11.24 4.41 -6.49
C ALA A 190 12.32 3.49 -7.07
N ASP A 191 12.20 3.18 -8.37
CA ASP A 191 13.21 2.42 -9.12
C ASP A 191 14.44 3.28 -9.40
N TYR A 192 15.58 2.85 -8.87
CA TYR A 192 16.89 3.49 -9.03
C TYR A 192 17.83 2.69 -9.94
N GLY A 193 17.28 1.82 -10.78
CA GLY A 193 17.92 1.06 -11.86
C GLY A 193 18.53 -0.28 -11.42
N GLN A 194 19.09 -0.38 -10.22
CA GLN A 194 19.62 -1.65 -9.68
C GLN A 194 18.64 -2.33 -8.71
N GLY A 195 17.56 -1.63 -8.36
CA GLY A 195 16.54 -2.11 -7.45
C GLY A 195 15.45 -1.06 -7.27
N VAL A 196 14.47 -1.39 -6.44
CA VAL A 196 13.31 -0.55 -6.17
C VAL A 196 13.21 -0.28 -4.68
N MET A 197 13.14 0.99 -4.29
CA MET A 197 12.82 1.36 -2.91
C MET A 197 11.30 1.58 -2.81
N LEU A 198 10.65 0.82 -1.93
CA LEU A 198 9.22 0.99 -1.68
C LEU A 198 9.03 1.84 -0.42
N ILE A 199 8.24 2.90 -0.60
CA ILE A 199 7.93 3.88 0.43
C ILE A 199 6.43 4.11 0.54
N THR A 200 5.96 4.51 1.72
CA THR A 200 4.63 5.12 1.87
C THR A 200 4.75 6.64 1.93
N VAL A 201 3.69 7.32 1.52
CA VAL A 201 3.60 8.79 1.50
C VAL A 201 2.36 9.22 2.28
N LYS A 202 2.47 10.23 3.15
CA LYS A 202 1.31 10.85 3.83
C LYS A 202 1.34 12.35 3.61
N SER A 203 0.29 12.89 2.98
CA SER A 203 0.20 14.31 2.68
C SER A 203 -1.24 14.79 2.66
N PRO A 204 -1.58 15.86 3.40
CA PRO A 204 -2.86 16.52 3.27
C PRO A 204 -3.13 17.00 1.84
N LEU A 205 -2.10 17.33 1.06
CA LEU A 205 -2.27 17.73 -0.34
C LEU A 205 -2.90 16.61 -1.17
N ILE A 206 -2.43 15.37 -0.99
CA ILE A 206 -2.98 14.21 -1.70
C ILE A 206 -4.38 13.88 -1.17
N ASP A 207 -4.54 13.90 0.15
CA ASP A 207 -5.81 13.53 0.78
C ASP A 207 -6.95 14.51 0.44
N GLN A 208 -6.65 15.77 0.10
CA GLN A 208 -7.65 16.74 -0.39
C GLN A 208 -8.21 16.41 -1.78
N HIS A 209 -7.48 15.65 -2.60
CA HIS A 209 -7.93 15.24 -3.93
C HIS A 209 -8.80 13.97 -3.92
N ARG A 210 -8.97 13.34 -2.74
CA ARG A 210 -9.71 12.09 -2.56
C ARG A 210 -11.14 12.20 -3.06
N LYS A 211 -11.46 11.38 -4.07
CA LYS A 211 -12.82 11.23 -4.59
C LYS A 211 -13.59 10.21 -3.75
N HIS A 212 -14.81 10.57 -3.35
CA HIS A 212 -15.68 9.74 -2.50
C HIS A 212 -17.04 9.43 -3.16
N ASP A 213 -17.24 9.91 -4.38
CA ASP A 213 -18.47 9.72 -5.12
C ASP A 213 -18.65 8.27 -5.59
N VAL A 214 -19.90 7.89 -5.84
CA VAL A 214 -20.24 6.53 -6.28
C VAL A 214 -19.55 6.14 -7.59
N ALA A 215 -19.36 7.07 -8.53
CA ALA A 215 -18.72 6.76 -9.81
C ALA A 215 -17.25 6.33 -9.61
N ARG A 216 -16.56 6.94 -8.64
CA ARG A 216 -15.22 6.51 -8.23
C ARG A 216 -15.18 5.05 -7.79
N LEU A 217 -16.09 4.65 -6.89
CA LEU A 217 -16.14 3.28 -6.36
C LEU A 217 -16.55 2.27 -7.44
N LEU A 218 -17.49 2.64 -8.34
CA LEU A 218 -17.93 1.83 -9.47
C LEU A 218 -16.80 1.50 -10.45
N HIS A 219 -15.77 2.35 -10.52
CA HIS A 219 -14.60 2.14 -11.38
C HIS A 219 -13.45 1.46 -10.63
N ALA A 220 -13.08 1.98 -9.46
CA ALA A 220 -11.88 1.56 -8.74
C ALA A 220 -11.98 0.11 -8.24
N PHE A 221 -13.15 -0.35 -7.80
CA PHE A 221 -13.27 -1.70 -7.27
C PHE A 221 -13.13 -2.79 -8.35
N PRO A 222 -13.84 -2.73 -9.50
CA PRO A 222 -13.62 -3.67 -10.60
C PRO A 222 -12.18 -3.68 -11.13
N GLU A 223 -11.52 -2.51 -11.19
CA GLU A 223 -10.10 -2.45 -11.56
C GLU A 223 -9.22 -3.15 -10.53
N ALA A 224 -9.41 -2.88 -9.24
CA ALA A 224 -8.61 -3.50 -8.18
C ALA A 224 -8.68 -5.03 -8.21
N ILE A 225 -9.88 -5.62 -8.33
CA ILE A 225 -10.04 -7.09 -8.42
C ILE A 225 -9.49 -7.69 -9.72
N SER A 226 -9.21 -6.87 -10.74
CA SER A 226 -8.53 -7.33 -11.96
C SER A 226 -7.01 -7.37 -11.82
N PHE A 227 -6.45 -6.59 -10.89
CA PHE A 227 -5.02 -6.57 -10.62
C PHE A 227 -4.63 -7.56 -9.53
N TYR A 228 -5.38 -7.64 -8.44
CA TYR A 228 -5.02 -8.46 -7.29
C TYR A 228 -5.80 -9.77 -7.28
N GLU A 229 -5.10 -10.88 -7.03
CA GLU A 229 -5.76 -12.15 -6.74
C GLU A 229 -6.36 -12.11 -5.33
N MET A 230 -7.69 -11.94 -5.26
CA MET A 230 -8.39 -11.86 -3.97
C MET A 230 -9.83 -12.37 -4.02
N HIS A 231 -10.40 -12.66 -2.85
CA HIS A 231 -11.83 -12.93 -2.76
C HIS A 231 -12.62 -11.62 -2.86
N HIS A 232 -13.49 -11.49 -3.87
CA HIS A 232 -14.12 -10.20 -4.20
C HIS A 232 -15.08 -9.73 -3.10
N ARG A 233 -15.86 -10.64 -2.50
CA ARG A 233 -16.87 -10.28 -1.48
C ARG A 233 -16.28 -9.64 -0.22
N PRO A 234 -15.31 -10.26 0.50
CA PRO A 234 -14.67 -9.60 1.66
C PRO A 234 -13.90 -8.33 1.27
N ALA A 235 -13.34 -8.28 0.06
CA ALA A 235 -12.66 -7.10 -0.43
C ALA A 235 -13.60 -5.91 -0.64
N PHE A 236 -14.78 -6.14 -1.22
CA PHE A 236 -15.79 -5.09 -1.40
C PHE A 236 -16.29 -4.55 -0.06
N ILE A 237 -16.57 -5.45 0.89
CA ILE A 237 -17.00 -5.09 2.24
C ILE A 237 -15.95 -4.19 2.91
N SER A 238 -14.69 -4.59 2.86
CA SER A 238 -13.58 -3.83 3.43
C SER A 238 -13.43 -2.47 2.76
N TYR A 239 -13.41 -2.43 1.43
CA TYR A 239 -13.29 -1.18 0.67
C TYR A 239 -14.42 -0.20 0.96
N ALA A 240 -15.67 -0.65 0.90
CA ALA A 240 -16.83 0.18 1.19
C ALA A 240 -16.78 0.75 2.62
N THR A 241 -16.45 -0.09 3.60
CA THR A 241 -16.30 0.32 5.01
C THR A 241 -15.19 1.36 5.18
N LEU A 242 -14.02 1.13 4.56
CA LEU A 242 -12.89 2.06 4.57
C LEU A 242 -13.21 3.41 3.90
N LYS A 243 -14.11 3.42 2.92
CA LYS A 243 -14.64 4.64 2.28
C LYS A 243 -15.77 5.29 3.10
N GLY A 244 -16.10 4.76 4.27
CA GLY A 244 -17.11 5.32 5.18
C GLY A 244 -18.55 4.92 4.87
N TYR A 245 -18.78 3.90 4.04
CA TYR A 245 -20.11 3.37 3.78
C TYR A 245 -20.50 2.36 4.86
N THR A 246 -21.78 2.34 5.22
CA THR A 246 -22.36 1.26 6.02
C THR A 246 -22.74 0.11 5.09
N VAL A 247 -22.26 -1.09 5.40
CA VAL A 247 -22.52 -2.29 4.60
C VAL A 247 -23.65 -3.13 5.19
N ALA A 248 -24.48 -3.69 4.32
CA ALA A 248 -25.51 -4.66 4.65
C ALA A 248 -25.35 -5.87 3.73
N GLU A 249 -25.18 -7.04 4.34
CA GLU A 249 -24.95 -8.29 3.64
C GLU A 249 -26.25 -9.07 3.47
N GLN A 250 -26.45 -9.60 2.27
CA GLN A 250 -27.48 -10.60 1.93
C GLN A 250 -26.78 -11.82 1.32
N ALA A 251 -27.57 -12.80 0.86
CA ALA A 251 -27.07 -14.08 0.37
C ALA A 251 -26.09 -13.92 -0.80
N ASP A 252 -26.52 -13.23 -1.87
CA ASP A 252 -25.78 -13.02 -3.11
C ASP A 252 -25.39 -11.55 -3.33
N THR A 253 -25.83 -10.65 -2.45
CA THR A 253 -25.59 -9.20 -2.58
C THR A 253 -24.98 -8.58 -1.33
N VAL A 254 -24.19 -7.52 -1.55
CA VAL A 254 -23.75 -6.59 -0.50
C VAL A 254 -24.16 -5.19 -0.91
N THR A 255 -24.92 -4.51 -0.06
CA THR A 255 -25.31 -3.12 -0.26
C THR A 255 -24.45 -2.22 0.62
N ALA A 256 -23.89 -1.16 0.06
CA ALA A 256 -23.12 -0.15 0.77
C ALA A 256 -23.84 1.21 0.66
N THR A 257 -24.15 1.85 1.79
CA THR A 257 -24.87 3.14 1.82
C THR A 257 -24.10 4.17 2.63
N GLY A 258 -23.92 5.37 2.10
CA GLY A 258 -23.18 6.46 2.73
C GLY A 258 -23.58 7.83 2.19
N ALA A 259 -22.86 8.88 2.60
CA ALA A 259 -23.16 10.25 2.18
C ALA A 259 -23.09 10.46 0.66
N GLY A 260 -22.23 9.71 -0.04
CA GLY A 260 -22.07 9.79 -1.49
C GLY A 260 -23.19 9.10 -2.29
N GLY A 261 -24.03 8.29 -1.65
CA GLY A 261 -25.08 7.49 -2.28
C GLY A 261 -25.06 6.03 -1.84
N SER A 262 -25.51 5.15 -2.72
CA SER A 262 -25.55 3.71 -2.49
C SER A 262 -24.90 2.92 -3.62
N LEU A 263 -24.30 1.78 -3.26
CA LEU A 263 -23.80 0.76 -4.18
C LEU A 263 -24.40 -0.59 -3.83
N THR A 264 -24.61 -1.42 -4.84
CA THR A 264 -24.99 -2.83 -4.69
C THR A 264 -24.06 -3.68 -5.54
N ALA A 265 -23.28 -4.52 -4.86
CA ALA A 265 -22.46 -5.56 -5.46
C ALA A 265 -23.22 -6.89 -5.42
N THR A 266 -23.28 -7.58 -6.55
CA THR A 266 -23.82 -8.94 -6.67
C THR A 266 -22.66 -9.91 -6.93
N PHE A 267 -22.71 -11.08 -6.31
CA PHE A 267 -21.68 -12.10 -6.39
C PHE A 267 -22.26 -13.39 -6.97
N ASP A 268 -21.44 -14.14 -7.72
CA ASP A 268 -21.79 -15.48 -8.17
C ASP A 268 -21.60 -16.52 -7.04
N ASP A 269 -21.94 -17.78 -7.32
CA ASP A 269 -21.82 -18.89 -6.37
C ASP A 269 -20.37 -19.16 -5.91
N LEU A 270 -19.38 -18.61 -6.62
CA LEU A 270 -17.95 -18.68 -6.27
C LEU A 270 -17.48 -17.44 -5.49
N GLY A 271 -18.39 -16.53 -5.13
CA GLY A 271 -18.07 -15.29 -4.41
C GLY A 271 -17.39 -14.23 -5.26
N ARG A 272 -17.44 -14.36 -6.59
CA ARG A 272 -16.85 -13.38 -7.52
C ARG A 272 -17.89 -12.35 -7.90
N LEU A 273 -17.48 -11.09 -7.92
CA LEU A 273 -18.30 -9.98 -8.40
C LEU A 273 -18.87 -10.28 -9.81
N SER A 274 -20.18 -10.31 -9.93
CA SER A 274 -20.92 -10.52 -11.20
C SER A 274 -21.57 -9.22 -11.70
N ASN A 275 -21.93 -8.32 -10.78
CA ASN A 275 -22.48 -7.01 -11.10
C ASN A 275 -22.14 -5.99 -10.01
N LEU A 276 -21.95 -4.73 -10.41
CA LEU A 276 -21.77 -3.62 -9.48
C LEU A 276 -22.54 -2.42 -10.01
N THR A 277 -23.53 -1.97 -9.23
CA THR A 277 -24.38 -0.83 -9.59
C THR A 277 -24.37 0.19 -8.46
N GLY A 278 -24.72 1.43 -8.77
CA GLY A 278 -24.77 2.48 -7.76
C GLY A 278 -25.68 3.64 -8.17
N SER A 279 -26.10 4.38 -7.16
CA SER A 279 -26.90 5.60 -7.32
C SER A 279 -26.36 6.69 -6.39
N SER A 280 -26.20 7.90 -6.93
CA SER A 280 -25.74 9.04 -6.14
C SER A 280 -26.80 9.46 -5.11
N GLY A 281 -26.35 9.95 -3.96
CA GLY A 281 -27.21 10.61 -2.99
C GLY A 281 -27.88 11.86 -3.59
N LYS A 282 -29.11 12.16 -3.17
CA LYS A 282 -29.80 13.41 -3.53
C LYS A 282 -29.19 14.61 -2.82
#